data_AF-A0A957GGQ5-F1
#
_entry.id   AF-A0A957GGQ5-F1
#
_cell.length_a   1.000
_cell.length_b   1.000
_cell.length_c   1.000
_cell.angle_alpha   90.00
_cell.angle_beta   90.00
_cell.angle_gamma   90.00
#
_symmetry.space_group_name_H-M   'P 1'
#
loop_
_entity.id
_entity.type
_entity.pdbx_description
1 polymer ?
#
loop_
_entity_poly.entity_id
_entity_poly.type
_entity_poly.pdbx_seq_one_letter_code
_entity_poly.pdbx_strand_id
1 'polypeptide(L)'
;TVLVVGDITFYHDLNGLLAVRQHGLGNVTIVLLNNNGGGIFNRLPVASIEPPFTDLFTTPHGLDFAPVVGMYGLDYTQANSREAFVAALQTAVAEPGARVIEVRTNGRFDEARRREVVRLVNERV
;
A
#
# COMPACT_ATOMS: atom_id res chain seq x y z
N THR A 1 -0.90 -5.97 -15.90
CA THR A 1 -1.63 -6.34 -14.66
C THR A 1 -1.38 -5.30 -13.59
N VAL A 2 -2.41 -4.90 -12.84
CA VAL A 2 -2.27 -4.02 -11.67
C VAL A 2 -2.64 -4.81 -10.41
N LEU A 3 -1.71 -4.88 -9.46
CA LEU A 3 -1.89 -5.50 -8.14
C LEU A 3 -1.99 -4.37 -7.11
N VAL A 4 -2.98 -4.40 -6.21
CA VAL A 4 -3.10 -3.45 -5.10
C VAL A 4 -2.95 -4.21 -3.80
N VAL A 5 -1.95 -3.88 -3.00
CA VAL A 5 -1.62 -4.59 -1.75
C VAL A 5 -1.23 -3.62 -0.64
N GLY A 6 -1.43 -4.05 0.61
CA GLY A 6 -0.88 -3.36 1.77
C GLY A 6 0.61 -3.65 1.97
N ASP A 7 1.28 -2.77 2.70
CA ASP A 7 2.66 -2.89 3.18
C ASP A 7 3.00 -4.19 3.91
N ILE A 8 2.20 -4.64 4.88
CA ILE A 8 2.45 -5.91 5.60
C ILE A 8 2.38 -7.10 4.62
N THR A 9 1.41 -7.08 3.70
CA THR A 9 1.27 -8.13 2.67
C THR A 9 2.44 -8.11 1.71
N PHE A 10 2.86 -6.92 1.27
CA PHE A 10 4.02 -6.75 0.39
C PHE A 10 5.30 -7.21 1.08
N TYR A 11 5.49 -6.84 2.35
CA TYR A 11 6.61 -7.28 3.18
C TYR A 11 6.64 -8.81 3.33
N HIS A 12 5.49 -9.42 3.59
CA HIS A 12 5.37 -10.86 3.78
C HIS A 12 5.79 -11.68 2.54
N ASP A 13 5.51 -11.17 1.33
CA ASP A 13 5.85 -11.85 0.07
C ASP A 13 6.87 -11.07 -0.78
N LEU A 14 7.83 -10.39 -0.14
CA LEU A 14 8.88 -9.65 -0.85
C LEU A 14 9.65 -10.53 -1.85
N ASN A 15 9.90 -11.79 -1.48
CA ASN A 15 10.62 -12.73 -2.33
C ASN A 15 9.83 -13.12 -3.59
N GLY A 16 8.51 -12.91 -3.62
CA GLY A 16 7.68 -13.07 -4.81
C GLY A 16 8.10 -12.17 -5.98
N LEU A 17 8.78 -11.03 -5.70
CA LEU A 17 9.36 -10.17 -6.73
C LEU A 17 10.44 -10.88 -7.58
N LEU A 18 11.05 -11.94 -7.05
CA LEU A 18 11.99 -12.76 -7.81
C LEU A 18 11.32 -13.39 -9.04
N ALA A 19 10.06 -13.82 -8.93
CA ALA A 19 9.32 -14.43 -10.03
C ALA A 19 9.07 -13.42 -11.16
N VAL A 20 8.79 -12.16 -10.81
CA VAL A 20 8.62 -11.06 -11.78
C VAL A 20 9.89 -10.90 -12.63
N ARG A 21 11.06 -10.93 -11.99
CA ARG A 21 12.36 -10.85 -12.66
C ARG A 21 12.67 -12.11 -13.48
N GLN A 22 12.57 -13.30 -12.88
CA GLN A 22 12.97 -14.57 -13.52
C GLN A 22 12.13 -14.93 -14.73
N HIS A 23 10.84 -14.59 -14.73
CA HIS A 23 9.93 -14.87 -15.83
C HIS A 23 9.73 -13.68 -16.77
N GLY A 24 10.46 -12.58 -16.57
CA GLY A 24 10.39 -11.40 -17.43
C GLY A 24 8.96 -10.83 -17.52
N LEU A 25 8.25 -10.76 -16.39
CA LEU A 25 6.88 -10.26 -16.34
C LEU A 25 6.86 -8.73 -16.52
N GLY A 26 7.10 -8.28 -17.75
CA GLY A 26 7.26 -6.86 -18.13
C GLY A 26 5.96 -6.07 -18.21
N ASN A 27 4.89 -6.48 -17.53
CA ASN A 27 3.63 -5.71 -17.46
C ASN A 27 2.96 -5.94 -16.11
N VAL A 28 3.71 -5.68 -15.03
CA VAL A 28 3.24 -5.81 -13.65
C VAL A 28 3.44 -4.46 -12.96
N THR A 29 2.34 -3.87 -12.51
CA THR A 29 2.35 -2.67 -11.68
C THR A 29 1.80 -3.02 -10.31
N ILE A 30 2.61 -2.83 -9.28
CA ILE A 30 2.22 -3.05 -7.88
C ILE A 30 1.93 -1.69 -7.27
N VAL A 31 0.68 -1.44 -6.90
CA VAL A 31 0.29 -0.29 -6.08
C VAL A 31 0.38 -0.72 -4.62
N LEU A 32 1.40 -0.21 -3.95
CA LEU A 32 1.72 -0.48 -2.56
C LEU A 32 1.04 0.59 -1.68
N LEU A 33 0.00 0.21 -0.94
CA LEU A 33 -0.65 1.07 0.06
C LEU A 33 0.09 0.92 1.39
N ASN A 34 0.96 1.88 1.69
CA ASN A 34 1.79 1.87 2.88
C ASN A 34 1.19 2.77 3.96
N ASN A 35 0.50 2.17 4.93
CA ASN A 35 -0.03 2.89 6.10
C ASN A 35 0.81 2.63 7.37
N ASN A 36 1.99 2.04 7.18
CA ASN A 36 2.95 1.62 8.20
C ASN A 36 2.33 0.62 9.20
N GLY A 37 1.77 -0.48 8.68
CA GLY A 37 1.33 -1.61 9.47
C GLY A 37 -0.09 -2.13 9.21
N GLY A 38 -0.68 -2.77 10.22
CA GLY A 38 -2.01 -3.38 10.18
C GLY A 38 -3.16 -2.38 10.21
N GLY A 39 -3.25 -1.46 9.25
CA GLY A 39 -4.23 -0.36 9.23
C GLY A 39 -5.70 -0.81 9.40
N ILE A 40 -6.05 -2.02 8.96
CA ILE A 40 -7.40 -2.61 9.12
C ILE A 40 -7.84 -2.71 10.59
N PHE A 41 -6.91 -2.91 11.52
CA PHE A 41 -7.24 -3.10 12.94
C PHE A 41 -7.77 -1.83 13.60
N ASN A 42 -7.58 -0.64 13.00
CA ASN A 42 -8.21 0.61 13.46
C ASN A 42 -9.75 0.58 13.42
N ARG A 43 -10.33 -0.42 12.73
CA ARG A 43 -11.79 -0.65 12.67
C ARG A 43 -12.34 -1.35 13.91
N LEU A 44 -11.49 -2.03 14.66
CA LEU A 44 -11.90 -2.87 15.77
C LEU A 44 -11.99 -2.05 17.07
N PRO A 45 -12.86 -2.43 18.03
CA PRO A 45 -12.95 -1.76 19.33
C PRO A 45 -11.62 -1.71 20.11
N VAL A 46 -10.76 -2.71 19.90
CA VAL A 46 -9.42 -2.79 20.52
C VAL A 46 -8.51 -1.61 20.14
N ALA A 47 -8.82 -0.85 19.08
CA ALA A 47 -8.09 0.37 18.70
C ALA A 47 -8.08 1.47 19.76
N SER A 48 -8.90 1.36 20.81
CA SER A 48 -8.92 2.27 21.96
C SER A 48 -7.95 1.87 23.10
N ILE A 49 -7.31 0.70 23.01
CA ILE A 49 -6.50 0.12 24.10
C ILE A 49 -5.01 0.29 23.79
N GLU A 50 -4.46 1.45 24.17
CA GLU A 50 -3.02 1.74 24.04
C GLU A 50 -2.27 1.49 25.35
N PRO A 51 -0.96 1.17 25.31
CA PRO A 51 -0.13 0.81 24.14
C PRO A 51 -0.36 -0.55 23.43
N PRO A 52 -1.03 -1.58 24.00
CA PRO A 52 -1.07 -2.92 23.41
C PRO A 52 -1.62 -2.98 21.98
N PHE A 53 -2.55 -2.10 21.61
CA PHE A 53 -3.06 -2.01 20.24
C PHE A 53 -1.94 -1.75 19.23
N THR A 54 -1.10 -0.73 19.50
CA THR A 54 0.00 -0.39 18.61
C THR A 54 1.01 -1.54 18.51
N ASP A 55 1.36 -2.14 19.64
CA ASP A 55 2.41 -3.15 19.74
C ASP A 55 2.02 -4.52 19.17
N LEU A 56 0.73 -4.88 19.25
CA LEU A 56 0.26 -6.23 18.91
C LEU A 56 -0.60 -6.30 17.64
N PHE A 57 -1.19 -5.19 17.21
CA PHE A 57 -2.11 -5.16 16.07
C PHE A 57 -1.56 -4.34 14.91
N THR A 58 -1.28 -3.05 15.11
CA THR A 58 -0.82 -2.23 13.98
C THR A 58 0.65 -2.49 13.65
N THR A 59 1.50 -2.79 14.64
CA THR A 59 2.90 -3.20 14.45
C THR A 59 3.65 -2.37 13.40
N PRO A 60 3.82 -1.05 13.61
CA PRO A 60 4.49 -0.18 12.65
C PRO A 60 5.93 -0.65 12.43
N HIS A 61 6.31 -0.85 11.17
CA HIS A 61 7.57 -1.48 10.80
C HIS A 61 8.65 -0.47 10.39
N GLY A 62 8.27 0.73 9.93
CA GLY A 62 9.22 1.80 9.58
C GLY A 62 10.15 1.46 8.39
N LEU A 63 9.73 0.52 7.54
CA LEU A 63 10.56 0.03 6.42
C LEU A 63 10.55 1.01 5.24
N ASP A 64 11.69 1.11 4.58
CA ASP A 64 11.83 1.71 3.25
C ASP A 64 11.91 0.59 2.20
N PHE A 65 10.93 0.55 1.30
CA PHE A 65 10.83 -0.49 0.27
C PHE A 65 11.62 -0.17 -0.99
N ALA A 66 12.07 1.07 -1.21
CA ALA A 66 12.76 1.45 -2.44
C ALA A 66 14.03 0.59 -2.71
N PRO A 67 14.91 0.34 -1.72
CA PRO A 67 16.12 -0.46 -1.97
C PRO A 67 15.83 -1.92 -2.34
N VAL A 68 14.84 -2.55 -1.70
CA VAL A 68 14.50 -3.96 -1.99
C VAL A 68 13.80 -4.09 -3.34
N VAL A 69 12.96 -3.14 -3.73
CA VAL A 69 12.35 -3.10 -5.07
C VAL A 69 13.45 -2.99 -6.15
N GLY A 70 14.41 -2.09 -5.94
CA GLY A 70 15.57 -1.94 -6.83
C GLY A 70 16.45 -3.18 -6.90
N MET A 71 16.64 -3.90 -5.78
CA MET A 71 17.39 -5.17 -5.75
C MET A 71 16.79 -6.23 -6.69
N TYR A 72 15.47 -6.26 -6.87
CA TYR A 72 14.79 -7.14 -7.83
C TYR A 72 14.73 -6.59 -9.26
N GLY A 73 15.22 -5.36 -9.49
CA GLY A 73 15.26 -4.72 -10.81
C GLY A 73 13.92 -4.16 -11.27
N LEU A 74 13.04 -3.82 -10.34
CA LEU A 74 11.78 -3.12 -10.63
C LEU A 74 11.95 -1.61 -10.45
N ASP A 75 11.20 -0.83 -11.21
CA ASP A 75 11.13 0.62 -11.00
C ASP A 75 10.33 0.93 -9.72
N TYR A 76 10.73 1.98 -9.01
CA TYR A 76 10.06 2.44 -7.79
C TYR A 76 9.67 3.91 -7.90
N THR A 77 8.41 4.21 -7.59
CA THR A 77 7.89 5.58 -7.52
C THR A 77 7.10 5.75 -6.22
N GLN A 78 7.46 6.74 -5.40
CA GLN A 78 6.63 7.17 -4.28
C GLN A 78 5.71 8.31 -4.72
N ALA A 79 4.40 8.06 -4.74
CA ALA A 79 3.39 9.06 -5.08
C ALA A 79 2.90 9.80 -3.83
N ASN A 80 3.24 11.08 -3.72
CA ASN A 80 2.93 11.93 -2.56
C ASN A 80 1.64 12.76 -2.70
N SER A 81 0.91 12.61 -3.81
CA SER A 81 -0.39 13.25 -4.02
C SER A 81 -1.26 12.41 -4.94
N ARG A 82 -2.55 12.76 -5.01
CA ARG A 82 -3.50 12.11 -5.93
C ARG A 82 -3.09 12.31 -7.38
N GLU A 83 -2.61 13.50 -7.73
CA GLU A 83 -2.17 13.87 -9.07
C GLU A 83 -0.92 13.08 -9.44
N ALA A 84 0.06 12.97 -8.53
CA ALA A 84 1.26 12.17 -8.73
C ALA A 84 0.93 10.69 -8.89
N PHE A 85 -0.01 10.16 -8.10
CA PHE A 85 -0.47 8.77 -8.22
C PHE A 85 -1.15 8.53 -9.58
N VAL A 86 -2.06 9.41 -9.99
CA VAL A 86 -2.75 9.29 -11.28
C VAL A 86 -1.75 9.32 -12.44
N ALA A 87 -0.80 10.24 -12.42
CA ALA A 87 0.25 10.32 -13.44
C ALA A 87 1.10 9.04 -13.47
N ALA A 88 1.59 8.57 -12.31
CA ALA A 88 2.39 7.36 -12.21
C ALA A 88 1.63 6.11 -12.72
N LEU A 89 0.35 5.99 -12.36
CA LEU A 89 -0.48 4.87 -12.81
C LEU A 89 -0.79 4.94 -14.31
N GLN A 90 -1.01 6.13 -14.86
CA GLN A 90 -1.22 6.31 -16.30
C GLN A 90 0.02 5.89 -17.10
N THR A 91 1.21 6.35 -16.71
CA THR A 91 2.48 5.88 -17.28
C THR A 91 2.62 4.37 -17.15
N ALA A 92 2.32 3.84 -15.97
CA ALA A 92 2.44 2.42 -15.69
C ALA A 92 1.55 1.52 -16.57
N VAL A 93 0.34 1.96 -16.89
CA VAL A 93 -0.59 1.19 -17.73
C VAL A 93 -0.25 1.37 -19.22
N ALA A 94 0.35 2.49 -19.61
CA ALA A 94 0.72 2.77 -21.00
C ALA A 94 2.04 2.11 -21.43
N GLU A 95 3.00 1.97 -20.51
CA GLU A 95 4.35 1.51 -20.82
C GLU A 95 4.61 0.11 -20.25
N PRO A 96 5.31 -0.77 -20.99
CA PRO A 96 5.79 -2.03 -20.43
C PRO A 96 6.84 -1.73 -19.34
N GLY A 97 6.92 -2.62 -18.36
CA GLY A 97 7.81 -2.53 -17.21
C GLY A 97 7.20 -3.17 -15.98
N ALA A 98 8.07 -3.70 -15.13
CA ALA A 98 7.70 -4.15 -13.80
C ALA A 98 8.03 -3.05 -12.80
N ARG A 99 7.04 -2.59 -12.03
CA ARG A 99 7.19 -1.41 -11.19
C ARG A 99 6.32 -1.42 -9.94
N VAL A 100 6.76 -0.66 -8.95
CA VAL A 100 6.05 -0.41 -7.69
C VAL A 100 5.73 1.07 -7.59
N ILE A 101 4.46 1.38 -7.34
CA ILE A 101 3.98 2.72 -6.99
C ILE A 101 3.58 2.68 -5.53
N GLU A 102 4.39 3.27 -4.65
CA GLU A 102 4.08 3.40 -3.24
C GLU A 102 3.22 4.63 -2.98
N VAL A 103 2.10 4.44 -2.29
CA VAL A 103 1.24 5.49 -1.78
C VAL A 103 1.28 5.41 -0.26
N ARG A 104 1.89 6.41 0.37
CA ARG A 104 1.91 6.51 1.83
C ARG A 104 0.62 7.12 2.33
N THR A 105 -0.01 6.46 3.30
CA THR A 105 -1.23 6.92 3.96
C THR A 105 -1.07 6.84 5.48
N ASN A 106 -2.15 7.12 6.21
CA ASN A 106 -2.18 7.00 7.67
C ASN A 106 -3.40 6.18 8.07
N GLY A 107 -3.18 5.03 8.72
CA GLY A 107 -4.26 4.09 9.03
C GLY A 107 -5.39 4.67 9.88
N ARG A 108 -5.10 5.65 10.76
CA ARG A 108 -6.14 6.34 11.56
C ARG A 108 -6.95 7.31 10.71
N PHE A 109 -6.29 8.08 9.84
CA PHE A 109 -6.97 8.98 8.90
C PHE A 109 -7.83 8.19 7.90
N ASP A 110 -7.31 7.08 7.38
CA ASP A 110 -8.00 6.21 6.43
C ASP A 110 -9.33 5.68 7.03
N GLU A 111 -9.30 5.24 8.29
CA GLU A 111 -10.51 4.80 8.99
C GLU A 111 -11.48 5.94 9.28
N ALA A 112 -10.98 7.12 9.68
CA ALA A 112 -11.82 8.30 9.89
C ALA A 112 -12.55 8.70 8.60
N ARG A 113 -11.84 8.75 7.47
CA ARG A 113 -12.40 9.05 6.16
C ARG A 113 -13.43 8.00 5.73
N ARG A 114 -13.15 6.71 5.97
CA ARG A 114 -14.11 5.63 5.70
C ARG A 114 -15.40 5.81 6.51
N ARG A 115 -15.31 6.10 7.81
CA ARG A 115 -16.49 6.33 8.67
C ARG A 115 -17.31 7.51 8.20
N GLU A 116 -16.67 8.60 7.81
CA GLU A 116 -17.33 9.77 7.25
C GLU A 116 -18.14 9.40 5.99
N VAL A 117 -17.51 8.70 5.03
CA VAL A 117 -18.18 8.27 3.80
C VAL A 117 -19.36 7.34 4.10
N VAL A 118 -19.18 6.35 4.98
CA VAL A 118 -20.26 5.40 5.35
C VAL A 118 -21.43 6.13 6.01
N ARG A 119 -21.16 7.09 6.90
CA ARG A 119 -22.20 7.91 7.53
C ARG A 119 -23.00 8.69 6.48
N LEU A 120 -22.31 9.38 5.56
CA LEU A 120 -22.95 10.17 4.50
C LEU A 120 -23.81 9.33 3.54
N VAL A 121 -23.42 8.07 3.30
CA VAL A 121 -24.22 7.14 2.49
C VAL A 121 -25.47 6.70 3.25
N ASN A 122 -25.33 6.35 4.54
CA ASN A 122 -26.46 5.89 5.35
C ASN A 122 -27.48 6.99 5.65
N GLU A 123 -27.08 8.26 5.71
CA GLU A 123 -28.00 9.40 5.89
C GLU A 123 -28.81 9.73 4.61
N ARG A 124 -28.44 9.16 3.46
CA ARG A 124 -29.10 9.38 2.16
C ARG A 124 -30.06 8.26 1.74
N VAL A 125 -30.08 7.15 2.49
CA VAL A 125 -30.96 5.98 2.29
C VAL A 125 -32.06 6.01 3.34
#